data_AF-A0AAV2DQV5-F1
#
_entry.id   AF-A0AAV2DQV5-F1
#
_cell.length_a   1.000
_cell.length_b   1.000
_cell.length_c   1.000
_cell.angle_alpha   90.00
_cell.angle_beta   90.00
_cell.angle_gamma   90.00
#
_symmetry.space_group_name_H-M   'P 1'
#
loop_
_entity.id
_entity.type
_entity.pdbx_description
1 polymer ?
#
loop_
_entity_poly.entity_id
_entity_poly.type
_entity_poly.pdbx_seq_one_letter_code
_entity_poly.pdbx_strand_id
1 'polypeptide(L)'
;MAKTATSGTYPSVFDFCSGRCRHNSGSVVHENAYISEFHHCFSLPSNQSVDDHTQLEARLIGVNVVIGGQGESCDLVCKSQGQSCIVNKLLVLNQCEIMKKYMSCKGGCLASVGSDQPAEVVDDAPKDLNPGTCLYTKPQSMLSCDGSHLHTQRLCPCA
;
A
#
# COMPACT_ATOMS: atom_id res chain seq x y z
N MET A 1 -25.55 -31.84 15.91
CA MET A 1 -26.08 -30.57 15.35
C MET A 1 -26.44 -30.80 13.90
N ALA A 2 -27.70 -30.56 13.54
CA ALA A 2 -28.29 -30.99 12.27
C ALA A 2 -27.88 -30.09 11.09
N LYS A 3 -27.56 -30.70 9.94
CA LYS A 3 -27.42 -29.98 8.66
C LYS A 3 -28.80 -29.48 8.23
N THR A 4 -28.94 -28.18 7.99
CA THR A 4 -30.17 -27.59 7.43
C THR A 4 -30.42 -28.08 6.01
N ALA A 5 -31.68 -28.38 5.69
CA ALA A 5 -32.15 -29.06 4.47
C ALA A 5 -31.97 -28.29 3.14
N THR A 6 -31.33 -27.12 3.15
CA THR A 6 -31.02 -26.30 1.97
C THR A 6 -29.51 -26.20 1.69
N SER A 7 -28.69 -27.06 2.28
CA SER A 7 -27.27 -27.13 1.92
C SER A 7 -27.14 -27.81 0.56
N GLY A 8 -27.00 -27.03 -0.50
CA GLY A 8 -26.58 -27.54 -1.80
C GLY A 8 -25.35 -28.44 -1.64
N THR A 9 -25.31 -29.54 -2.37
CA THR A 9 -24.10 -30.36 -2.49
C THR A 9 -23.07 -29.56 -3.28
N TYR A 10 -22.06 -29.02 -2.59
CA TYR A 10 -20.96 -28.30 -3.24
C TYR A 10 -19.86 -29.29 -3.66
N PRO A 11 -19.32 -29.18 -4.87
CA PRO A 11 -18.34 -30.13 -5.39
C PRO A 11 -16.95 -30.00 -4.75
N SER A 12 -16.66 -28.88 -4.09
CA SER A 12 -15.41 -28.68 -3.35
C SER A 12 -15.62 -27.78 -2.12
N VAL A 13 -14.64 -27.79 -1.20
CA VAL A 13 -14.59 -26.85 -0.07
C VAL A 13 -14.51 -25.40 -0.56
N PHE A 14 -13.85 -25.16 -1.70
CA PHE A 14 -13.79 -23.85 -2.33
C PHE A 14 -15.17 -23.37 -2.79
N ASP A 15 -15.98 -24.25 -3.40
CA ASP A 15 -17.35 -23.92 -3.83
C ASP A 15 -18.32 -23.74 -2.66
N PHE A 16 -18.11 -24.49 -1.58
CA PHE A 16 -18.82 -24.27 -0.33
C PHE A 16 -18.49 -22.89 0.26
N CYS A 17 -17.23 -22.48 0.22
CA CYS A 17 -16.80 -21.18 0.71
C CYS A 17 -17.30 -20.04 -0.18
N SER A 18 -17.14 -20.14 -1.52
CA SER A 18 -17.60 -19.11 -2.46
C SER A 18 -19.11 -18.95 -2.48
N GLY A 19 -19.86 -20.05 -2.33
CA GLY A 19 -21.33 -20.04 -2.20
C GLY A 19 -21.83 -19.44 -0.87
N ARG A 20 -20.96 -19.23 0.11
CA ARG A 20 -21.24 -18.56 1.39
C ARG A 20 -20.57 -17.20 1.53
N CYS A 21 -19.69 -16.80 0.59
CA CYS A 21 -19.11 -15.47 0.56
C CYS A 21 -20.23 -14.43 0.40
N ARG A 22 -20.55 -13.72 1.48
CA ARG A 22 -21.58 -12.69 1.50
C ARG A 22 -21.04 -11.44 0.82
N HIS A 23 -21.65 -11.04 -0.28
CA HIS A 23 -21.20 -9.95 -1.15
C HIS A 23 -21.43 -8.53 -0.60
N ASN A 24 -21.82 -8.34 0.67
CA ASN A 24 -21.96 -6.99 1.22
C ASN A 24 -21.57 -6.89 2.70
N SER A 25 -21.07 -5.72 3.06
CA SER A 25 -20.59 -5.30 4.37
C SER A 25 -21.70 -5.00 5.39
N GLY A 26 -22.98 -5.14 5.01
CA GLY A 26 -24.12 -4.88 5.90
C GLY A 26 -24.59 -6.11 6.69
N SER A 27 -23.89 -7.25 6.58
CA SER A 27 -24.43 -8.54 7.03
C SER A 27 -23.82 -9.12 8.30
N VAL A 28 -22.93 -8.40 9.01
CA VAL A 28 -22.28 -8.92 10.23
C VAL A 28 -22.03 -7.84 11.28
N VAL A 29 -22.53 -8.08 12.49
CA VAL A 29 -22.39 -7.18 13.64
C VAL A 29 -21.03 -7.37 14.35
N HIS A 30 -20.25 -8.41 14.03
CA HIS A 30 -19.09 -8.84 14.84
C HIS A 30 -17.90 -9.46 14.05
N GLU A 31 -17.66 -9.12 12.77
CA GLU A 31 -16.65 -9.82 11.95
C GLU A 31 -15.41 -8.98 11.55
N ASN A 32 -15.06 -7.95 12.32
CA ASN A 32 -13.77 -7.24 12.15
C ASN A 32 -12.59 -7.93 12.88
N ALA A 33 -12.78 -9.16 13.38
CA ALA A 33 -11.78 -9.87 14.19
C ALA A 33 -10.91 -10.87 13.41
N TYR A 34 -11.19 -11.12 12.14
CA TYR A 34 -10.41 -12.06 11.33
C TYR A 34 -9.29 -11.35 10.57
N ILE A 35 -8.07 -11.48 11.08
CA ILE A 35 -6.85 -10.92 10.47
C ILE A 35 -6.17 -12.06 9.71
N SER A 36 -6.24 -12.02 8.38
CA SER A 36 -5.54 -12.92 7.47
C SER A 36 -5.27 -12.16 6.17
N GLU A 37 -4.20 -12.46 5.44
CA GLU A 37 -3.95 -11.84 4.13
C GLU A 37 -5.09 -12.08 3.10
N PHE A 38 -6.00 -13.02 3.37
CA PHE A 38 -7.12 -13.41 2.50
C PHE A 38 -8.51 -12.97 3.01
N HIS A 39 -8.61 -11.89 3.79
CA HIS A 39 -9.87 -11.46 4.41
C HIS A 39 -10.83 -10.70 3.47
N HIS A 40 -10.42 -10.40 2.23
CA HIS A 40 -11.29 -9.81 1.23
C HIS A 40 -11.79 -10.87 0.26
N CYS A 41 -13.10 -10.89 0.00
CA CYS A 41 -13.65 -11.63 -1.13
C CYS A 41 -13.10 -11.01 -2.41
N PHE A 42 -12.19 -11.70 -3.10
CA PHE A 42 -11.66 -11.26 -4.39
C PHE A 42 -12.78 -11.21 -5.43
N SER A 43 -13.30 -10.02 -5.72
CA SER A 43 -13.85 -9.75 -7.04
C SER A 43 -12.70 -9.89 -8.04
N LEU A 44 -12.92 -10.64 -9.13
CA LEU A 44 -11.96 -10.71 -10.23
C LEU A 44 -11.55 -9.28 -10.61
N PRO A 45 -10.24 -8.98 -10.75
CA PRO A 45 -9.81 -7.68 -11.21
C PRO A 45 -10.50 -7.44 -12.55
N SER A 46 -11.25 -6.34 -12.62
CA SER A 46 -11.67 -5.81 -13.91
C SER A 46 -10.36 -5.61 -14.70
N ASN A 47 -10.26 -6.16 -15.91
CA ASN A 47 -9.13 -5.96 -16.82
C ASN A 47 -9.04 -4.48 -17.31
N GLN A 48 -9.10 -3.53 -16.40
CA GLN A 48 -8.99 -2.09 -16.63
C GLN A 48 -7.82 -1.56 -15.84
N SER A 49 -6.60 -1.66 -16.39
CA SER A 49 -5.44 -0.80 -16.03
C SER A 49 -4.06 -1.26 -16.56
N VAL A 50 -3.95 -2.21 -17.50
CA VAL A 50 -2.62 -2.55 -18.07
C VAL A 50 -2.01 -1.34 -18.81
N ASP A 51 -2.82 -0.39 -19.27
CA ASP A 51 -2.37 0.81 -20.00
C ASP A 51 -1.88 1.96 -19.08
N ASP A 52 -2.30 1.98 -17.82
CA ASP A 52 -1.96 3.08 -16.89
C ASP A 52 -0.59 2.86 -16.23
N HIS A 53 -0.24 1.60 -15.96
CA HIS A 53 1.02 1.25 -15.32
C HIS A 53 2.25 1.53 -16.20
N THR A 54 2.15 1.26 -17.51
CA THR A 54 3.25 1.51 -18.47
C THR A 54 3.50 3.01 -18.62
N GLN A 55 2.46 3.83 -18.61
CA GLN A 55 2.58 5.29 -18.63
C GLN A 55 3.22 5.83 -17.35
N LEU A 56 2.89 5.26 -16.19
CA LEU A 56 3.48 5.66 -14.92
C LEU A 56 4.95 5.29 -14.80
N GLU A 57 5.33 4.11 -15.28
CA GLU A 57 6.73 3.67 -15.35
C GLU A 57 7.55 4.52 -16.32
N ALA A 58 6.96 4.94 -17.45
CA ALA A 58 7.60 5.88 -18.36
C ALA A 58 7.92 7.23 -17.69
N ARG A 59 7.12 7.66 -16.71
CA ARG A 59 7.40 8.87 -15.93
C ARG A 59 8.56 8.70 -14.95
N LEU A 60 9.01 7.48 -14.66
CA LEU A 60 10.17 7.18 -13.81
C LEU A 60 11.44 6.88 -14.60
N ILE A 61 11.43 7.03 -15.94
CA ILE A 61 12.64 6.84 -16.76
C ILE A 61 13.76 7.78 -16.27
N GLY A 62 14.94 7.21 -16.03
CA GLY A 62 16.12 7.93 -15.55
C GLY A 62 16.09 8.29 -14.06
N VAL A 63 15.13 7.76 -13.30
CA VAL A 63 15.03 7.92 -11.85
C VAL A 63 15.38 6.61 -11.16
N ASN A 64 16.34 6.65 -10.25
CA ASN A 64 16.65 5.58 -9.32
C ASN A 64 15.71 5.69 -8.11
N VAL A 65 14.82 4.71 -7.94
CA VAL A 65 13.88 4.69 -6.81
C VAL A 65 14.53 3.91 -5.66
N VAL A 66 14.78 4.61 -4.54
CA VAL A 66 15.51 4.09 -3.39
C VAL A 66 14.64 4.15 -2.14
N ILE A 67 14.68 3.11 -1.30
CA ILE A 67 14.05 3.13 0.02
C ILE A 67 15.05 3.69 1.02
N GLY A 68 14.69 4.78 1.67
CA GLY A 68 15.50 5.39 2.71
C GLY A 68 15.47 4.60 4.01
N GLY A 69 16.48 4.78 4.85
CA GLY A 69 16.44 4.32 6.23
C GLY A 69 15.34 5.01 7.04
N GLN A 70 15.03 4.41 8.19
CA GLN A 70 14.08 4.98 9.14
C GLN A 70 14.53 6.38 9.58
N GLY A 71 13.63 7.37 9.44
CA GLY A 71 13.92 8.75 9.82
C GLY A 71 14.85 9.51 8.86
N GLU A 72 15.21 8.93 7.72
CA GLU A 72 16.02 9.64 6.71
C GLU A 72 15.14 10.45 5.75
N SER A 73 15.64 11.60 5.34
CA SER A 73 15.06 12.39 4.26
C SER A 73 15.56 11.90 2.90
N CYS A 74 14.78 12.15 1.84
CA CYS A 74 15.22 11.77 0.50
C CYS A 74 16.45 12.55 0.03
N ASP A 75 16.69 13.76 0.54
CA ASP A 75 17.92 14.50 0.26
C ASP A 75 19.17 13.74 0.76
N LEU A 76 19.12 13.19 1.97
CA LEU A 76 20.23 12.40 2.53
C LEU A 76 20.41 11.08 1.78
N VAL A 77 19.29 10.38 1.52
CA VAL A 77 19.29 9.10 0.81
C VAL A 77 19.89 9.25 -0.58
N CYS A 78 19.41 10.20 -1.39
CA CYS A 78 19.93 10.40 -2.74
C CYS A 78 21.38 10.89 -2.72
N LYS A 79 21.75 11.78 -1.79
CA LYS A 79 23.13 12.26 -1.66
C LYS A 79 24.10 11.13 -1.34
N SER A 80 23.70 10.14 -0.53
CA SER A 80 24.53 8.96 -0.24
C SER A 80 24.83 8.11 -1.49
N GLN A 81 23.97 8.19 -2.51
CA GLN A 81 24.13 7.53 -3.81
C GLN A 81 24.86 8.43 -4.84
N GLY A 82 25.31 9.62 -4.45
CA GLY A 82 25.88 10.61 -5.37
C GLY A 82 24.85 11.29 -6.28
N GLN A 83 23.57 11.25 -5.92
CA GLN A 83 22.44 11.75 -6.69
C GLN A 83 21.70 12.86 -5.95
N SER A 84 20.71 13.50 -6.60
CA SER A 84 19.82 14.49 -5.98
C SER A 84 18.37 14.00 -5.95
N CYS A 85 17.60 14.44 -4.96
CA CYS A 85 16.18 14.12 -4.88
C CYS A 85 15.37 14.93 -5.92
N ILE A 86 14.44 14.24 -6.60
CA ILE A 86 13.68 14.80 -7.70
C ILE A 86 12.22 15.01 -7.28
N VAL A 87 11.92 16.18 -6.70
CA VAL A 87 10.63 16.52 -6.08
C VAL A 87 9.42 16.23 -6.98
N ASN A 88 9.48 16.57 -8.28
CA ASN A 88 8.36 16.39 -9.20
C ASN A 88 8.03 14.90 -9.47
N LYS A 89 8.93 13.97 -9.13
CA LYS A 89 8.70 12.52 -9.26
C LYS A 89 8.08 11.91 -8.00
N LEU A 90 8.08 12.63 -6.87
CA LEU A 90 7.37 12.20 -5.66
C LEU A 90 5.88 12.02 -5.92
N LEU A 91 5.28 12.83 -6.81
CA LEU A 91 3.87 12.67 -7.19
C LEU A 91 3.55 11.31 -7.83
N VAL A 92 4.52 10.76 -8.58
CA VAL A 92 4.38 9.44 -9.21
C VAL A 92 4.53 8.34 -8.17
N LEU A 93 5.50 8.48 -7.27
CA LEU A 93 5.73 7.55 -6.17
C LEU A 93 4.62 7.57 -5.11
N ASN A 94 3.90 8.69 -4.97
CA ASN A 94 2.80 8.90 -4.02
C ASN A 94 1.48 8.25 -4.48
N GLN A 95 1.59 7.00 -4.96
CA GLN A 95 0.48 6.16 -5.40
C GLN A 95 0.67 4.77 -4.82
N CYS A 96 -0.39 4.26 -4.19
CA CYS A 96 -0.35 2.97 -3.50
C CYS A 96 0.18 1.84 -4.40
N GLU A 97 -0.25 1.79 -5.66
CA GLU A 97 0.16 0.74 -6.59
C GLU A 97 1.63 0.81 -7.00
N ILE A 98 2.25 1.99 -6.90
CA ILE A 98 3.70 2.15 -7.09
C ILE A 98 4.44 1.79 -5.80
N MET A 99 3.97 2.27 -4.65
CA MET A 99 4.60 1.96 -3.37
C MET A 99 4.70 0.45 -3.13
N LYS A 100 3.64 -0.31 -3.42
CA LYS A 100 3.61 -1.80 -3.32
C LYS A 100 4.63 -2.51 -4.21
N LYS A 101 5.19 -1.87 -5.24
CA LYS A 101 6.27 -2.46 -6.06
C LYS A 101 7.62 -2.45 -5.35
N TYR A 102 7.82 -1.53 -4.41
CA TYR A 102 9.09 -1.32 -3.72
C TYR A 102 9.01 -1.69 -2.24
N MET A 103 7.86 -1.45 -1.60
CA MET A 103 7.61 -1.62 -0.17
C MET A 103 6.62 -2.77 0.09
N SER A 104 6.61 -3.28 1.32
CA SER A 104 5.75 -4.44 1.64
C SER A 104 4.28 -4.05 1.77
N CYS A 105 4.00 -2.88 2.35
CA CYS A 105 2.67 -2.34 2.58
C CYS A 105 1.72 -3.38 3.21
N LYS A 106 2.20 -4.20 4.16
CA LYS A 106 1.43 -5.27 4.83
C LYS A 106 0.11 -4.75 5.43
N GLY A 107 0.14 -3.54 5.97
CA GLY A 107 -1.01 -2.84 6.54
C GLY A 107 -1.87 -2.10 5.51
N GLY A 108 -1.67 -2.37 4.21
CA GLY A 108 -2.32 -1.69 3.11
C GLY A 108 -1.78 -0.28 2.88
N CYS A 109 -2.57 0.55 2.21
CA CYS A 109 -2.24 1.95 1.96
C CYS A 109 -3.25 2.89 2.62
N LEU A 110 -2.75 3.92 3.30
CA LEU A 110 -3.55 4.91 3.99
C LEU A 110 -3.22 6.32 3.47
N ALA A 111 -4.27 7.04 3.09
CA ALA A 111 -4.16 8.45 2.72
C ALA A 111 -4.02 9.29 3.99
N SER A 112 -2.95 10.07 4.11
CA SER A 112 -2.74 10.95 5.27
C SER A 112 -2.08 12.27 4.86
N VAL A 113 -1.47 12.94 5.84
CA VAL A 113 -0.84 14.25 5.67
C VAL A 113 0.50 14.21 6.40
N GLY A 114 1.58 14.30 5.65
CA GLY A 114 2.95 14.29 6.18
C GLY A 114 3.96 14.64 5.08
N SER A 115 5.02 15.36 5.44
CA SER A 115 6.10 15.75 4.53
C SER A 115 7.09 14.60 4.26
N ASP A 116 7.09 13.58 5.12
CA ASP A 116 7.86 12.35 4.96
C ASP A 116 7.25 11.39 3.94
N GLN A 117 6.03 11.63 3.49
CA GLN A 117 5.32 10.74 2.57
C GLN A 117 5.73 11.01 1.12
N PRO A 118 5.75 9.99 0.23
CA PRO A 118 5.35 8.60 0.45
C PRO A 118 6.34 7.77 1.28
N ALA A 119 5.82 7.00 2.23
CA ALA A 119 6.64 6.21 3.14
C ALA A 119 5.91 4.97 3.66
N GLU A 120 6.64 3.96 4.14
CA GLU A 120 6.09 2.83 4.88
C GLU A 120 6.36 3.01 6.37
N VAL A 121 5.37 2.75 7.22
CA VAL A 121 5.56 2.75 8.67
C VAL A 121 6.34 1.50 9.06
N VAL A 122 7.44 1.67 9.81
CA VAL A 122 8.30 0.55 10.22
C VAL A 122 7.55 -0.44 11.13
N ASP A 123 7.91 -1.72 11.05
CA ASP A 123 7.21 -2.81 11.75
C ASP A 123 7.26 -2.68 13.30
N ASP A 124 8.27 -1.98 13.86
CA ASP A 124 8.46 -1.77 15.29
C ASP A 124 7.84 -0.46 15.82
N ALA A 125 7.13 0.29 14.97
CA ALA A 125 6.42 1.49 15.39
C ALA A 125 5.30 1.18 16.41
N PRO A 126 4.90 2.17 17.24
CA PRO A 126 3.71 2.08 18.08
C PRO A 126 2.47 1.62 17.28
N LYS A 127 1.64 0.75 17.89
CA LYS A 127 0.50 0.13 17.21
C LYS A 127 -0.52 1.13 16.67
N ASP A 128 -0.66 2.26 17.34
CA ASP A 128 -1.53 3.38 16.97
C ASP A 128 -1.07 4.11 15.69
N LEU A 129 0.18 3.90 15.26
CA LEU A 129 0.72 4.47 14.01
C LEU A 129 0.55 3.56 12.79
N ASN A 130 -0.10 2.40 12.94
CA ASN A 130 -0.33 1.41 11.87
C ASN A 130 0.99 0.86 11.25
N PRO A 131 1.78 0.07 12.00
CA PRO A 131 2.99 -0.57 11.49
C PRO A 131 2.76 -1.36 10.20
N GLY A 132 3.67 -1.25 9.24
CA GLY A 132 3.59 -1.90 7.94
C GLY A 132 2.61 -1.26 6.94
N THR A 133 1.93 -0.17 7.30
CA THR A 133 1.06 0.57 6.37
C THR A 133 1.89 1.55 5.52
N CYS A 134 1.59 1.60 4.23
CA CYS A 134 2.13 2.61 3.31
C CYS A 134 1.30 3.89 3.36
N LEU A 135 1.95 5.01 3.65
CA LEU A 135 1.34 6.34 3.77
C LEU A 135 1.62 7.14 2.50
N TYR A 136 0.55 7.69 1.91
CA TYR A 136 0.64 8.64 0.81
C TYR A 136 -0.09 9.94 1.19
N THR A 137 0.49 11.07 0.81
CA THR A 137 -0.04 12.38 1.17
C THR A 137 -1.13 12.80 0.19
N LYS A 138 -2.26 13.31 0.69
CA LYS A 138 -3.30 13.90 -0.18
C LYS A 138 -2.90 15.26 -0.78
N PRO A 139 -2.42 16.24 0.02
CA PRO A 139 -2.01 17.53 -0.52
C PRO A 139 -0.67 17.40 -1.24
N GLN A 140 -0.68 17.50 -2.58
CA GLN A 140 0.55 17.47 -3.40
C GLN A 140 1.56 18.55 -3.00
N SER A 141 1.08 19.67 -2.44
CA SER A 141 1.92 20.76 -1.93
C SER A 141 2.78 20.37 -0.72
N MET A 142 2.52 19.24 -0.06
CA MET A 142 3.35 18.72 1.04
C MET A 142 4.45 17.77 0.61
N LEU A 143 4.48 17.35 -0.67
CA LEU A 143 5.54 16.50 -1.17
C LEU A 143 6.87 17.25 -1.11
N SER A 144 7.81 16.75 -0.31
CA SER A 144 9.12 17.38 -0.13
C SER A 144 10.24 16.37 0.02
N CYS A 145 11.44 16.74 -0.42
CA CYS A 145 12.63 15.89 -0.31
C CYS A 145 13.27 15.93 1.09
N ASP A 146 13.11 17.02 1.83
CA ASP A 146 13.71 17.23 3.16
C ASP A 146 12.91 16.61 4.31
N GLY A 147 11.63 16.27 4.08
CA GLY A 147 10.76 15.64 5.06
C GLY A 147 11.33 14.33 5.61
N SER A 148 11.13 14.08 6.89
CA SER A 148 11.52 12.85 7.58
C SER A 148 10.61 12.59 8.77
N HIS A 149 10.51 11.34 9.18
CA HIS A 149 9.74 10.97 10.37
C HIS A 149 10.35 9.74 11.04
N LEU A 150 10.43 9.76 12.38
CA LEU A 150 11.12 8.73 13.18
C LEU A 150 10.60 7.31 12.95
N HIS A 151 9.33 7.15 12.57
CA HIS A 151 8.68 5.84 12.42
C HIS A 151 8.36 5.48 10.97
N THR A 152 8.96 6.14 10.00
CA THR A 152 8.72 5.82 8.59
C THR A 152 10.03 5.67 7.81
N GLN A 153 9.97 4.84 6.77
CA GLN A 153 11.00 4.68 5.76
C GLN A 153 10.47 5.21 4.43
N ARG A 154 11.17 6.19 3.84
CA ARG A 154 10.67 6.95 2.68
C ARG A 154 10.95 6.26 1.35
N LEU A 155 10.08 6.45 0.37
CA LEU A 155 10.34 6.06 -1.02
C LEU A 155 10.84 7.28 -1.81
N CYS A 156 12.11 7.24 -2.21
CA CYS A 156 12.83 8.41 -2.71
C CYS A 156 13.16 8.31 -4.21
N PRO A 157 12.84 9.34 -5.02
CA PRO A 157 13.24 9.42 -6.41
C PRO A 157 14.59 10.16 -6.54
N CYS A 158 15.65 9.41 -6.81
CA CYS A 158 17.01 9.93 -6.96
C CYS A 158 17.43 9.97 -8.43
N ALA A 159 18.06 11.05 -8.87
CA ALA A 159 18.72 11.11 -10.19
C ALA A 159 20.05 11.84 -10.10
#